data_AF-A0A7C4SZE8-F1
#
_entry.id   AF-A0A7C4SZE8-F1
#
_cell.length_a   1.000
_cell.length_b   1.000
_cell.length_c   1.000
_cell.angle_alpha   90.00
_cell.angle_beta   90.00
_cell.angle_gamma   90.00
#
_symmetry.space_group_name_H-M   'P 1'
#
loop_
_entity.id
_entity.type
_entity.pdbx_description
1 polymer ?
#
loop_
_entity_poly.entity_id
_entity_poly.type
_entity_poly.pdbx_seq_one_letter_code
_entity_poly.pdbx_strand_id
1 'polypeptide(L)'
;MNTFIKPAIIISLSLLVTSPVFAQASQQDRERINQLTQEDHKLMMDKLGIESIRRGPSGNPQAPDAANTDEAKVQPYFLPDPLVFNNG
;
A
#
# COMPACT_ATOMS: atom_id res chain seq x y z
N MET A 1 -37.22 -41.85 22.87
CA MET A 1 -35.96 -41.97 22.12
C MET A 1 -35.73 -40.76 21.20
N ASN A 2 -36.08 -39.52 21.60
CA ASN A 2 -36.09 -38.32 20.72
C ASN A 2 -35.35 -37.10 21.29
N THR A 3 -34.78 -37.19 22.49
CA THR A 3 -34.10 -36.07 23.18
C THR A 3 -32.66 -35.84 22.69
N PHE A 4 -32.01 -36.87 22.14
CA PHE A 4 -30.64 -36.76 21.59
C PHE A 4 -30.57 -36.40 20.10
N ILE A 5 -31.69 -36.50 19.36
CA ILE A 5 -31.76 -36.22 17.91
C ILE A 5 -31.81 -34.70 17.63
N LYS A 6 -32.48 -33.93 18.51
CA LYS A 6 -32.60 -32.46 18.39
C LYS A 6 -31.26 -31.71 18.46
N PRO A 7 -30.36 -31.95 19.43
CA PRO A 7 -29.07 -31.26 19.46
C PRO A 7 -28.17 -31.68 18.29
N ALA A 8 -28.25 -32.93 17.81
CA ALA A 8 -27.49 -33.39 16.65
C ALA A 8 -27.92 -32.69 15.34
N ILE A 9 -29.22 -32.44 15.16
CA ILE A 9 -29.74 -31.65 14.02
C ILE A 9 -29.33 -30.17 14.13
N ILE A 10 -29.31 -29.60 15.33
CA ILE A 10 -28.88 -28.21 15.53
C ILE A 10 -27.37 -28.05 15.25
N ILE A 11 -26.54 -29.01 15.66
CA ILE A 11 -25.10 -29.01 15.39
C ILE A 11 -24.82 -29.22 13.89
N SER A 12 -25.54 -30.12 13.22
CA SER A 12 -25.38 -30.31 11.76
C SER A 12 -25.85 -29.10 10.95
N LEU A 13 -26.89 -28.40 11.43
CA LEU A 13 -27.36 -27.16 10.81
C LEU A 13 -26.39 -25.99 11.02
N SER A 14 -25.76 -25.88 12.19
CA SER A 14 -24.72 -24.87 12.45
C SER A 14 -23.45 -25.09 11.61
N LEU A 15 -23.05 -26.34 11.36
CA LEU A 15 -21.91 -26.64 10.48
C LEU A 15 -22.18 -26.31 9.00
N LEU A 16 -23.46 -26.26 8.59
CA LEU A 16 -23.84 -25.96 7.21
C LEU A 16 -23.78 -24.45 6.87
N VAL A 17 -23.69 -23.58 7.88
CA VAL A 17 -23.84 -22.12 7.71
C VAL A 17 -22.51 -21.36 7.83
N THR A 18 -21.40 -22.03 8.18
CA THR A 18 -20.08 -21.39 8.22
C THR A 18 -19.50 -21.24 6.82
N SER A 19 -19.94 -20.21 6.09
CA SER A 19 -19.25 -19.76 4.88
C SER A 19 -17.92 -19.09 5.28
N PRO A 20 -16.77 -19.45 4.68
CA PRO A 20 -15.52 -18.74 4.93
C PRO A 20 -15.64 -17.29 4.42
N VAL A 21 -15.59 -16.32 5.34
CA VAL A 21 -15.49 -14.91 5.00
C VAL A 21 -14.06 -14.63 4.54
N PHE A 22 -13.85 -14.57 3.22
CA PHE A 22 -12.59 -14.09 2.66
C PHE A 22 -12.57 -12.55 2.75
N ALA A 23 -11.99 -12.02 3.82
CA ALA A 23 -11.85 -10.57 4.01
C ALA A 23 -10.72 -9.94 3.15
N GLN A 24 -9.94 -10.76 2.43
CA GLN A 24 -8.82 -10.31 1.62
C GLN A 24 -9.14 -10.39 0.13
N ALA A 25 -8.77 -9.35 -0.62
CA ALA A 25 -8.85 -9.33 -2.08
C ALA A 25 -8.12 -10.53 -2.68
N SER A 26 -8.68 -11.09 -3.76
CA SER A 26 -8.07 -12.21 -4.47
C SER A 26 -6.72 -11.82 -5.07
N GLN A 27 -5.89 -12.79 -5.43
CA GLN A 27 -4.63 -12.51 -6.12
C GLN A 27 -4.87 -11.74 -7.43
N GLN A 28 -5.89 -12.14 -8.19
CA GLN A 28 -6.28 -11.47 -9.42
C GLN A 28 -6.67 -10.00 -9.19
N ASP A 29 -7.41 -9.71 -8.11
CA ASP A 29 -7.78 -8.34 -7.77
C ASP A 29 -6.55 -7.49 -7.40
N ARG A 30 -5.60 -8.06 -6.65
CA ARG A 30 -4.35 -7.38 -6.28
C ARG A 30 -3.50 -7.07 -7.51
N GLU A 31 -3.37 -8.03 -8.42
CA GLU A 31 -2.64 -7.83 -9.69
C GLU A 31 -3.30 -6.75 -10.54
N ARG A 32 -4.63 -6.76 -10.64
CA ARG A 32 -5.39 -5.72 -11.33
C ARG A 32 -5.16 -4.33 -10.73
N ILE A 33 -5.18 -4.20 -9.41
CA ILE A 33 -4.91 -2.92 -8.72
C ILE A 33 -3.48 -2.44 -8.98
N ASN A 34 -2.50 -3.35 -8.99
CA ASN A 34 -1.11 -3.01 -9.30
C ASN A 34 -0.95 -2.50 -10.73
N GLN A 35 -1.63 -3.12 -11.71
CA GLN A 35 -1.64 -2.64 -13.09
C GLN A 35 -2.25 -1.24 -13.20
N LEU A 36 -3.41 -1.02 -12.59
CA LEU A 36 -4.07 0.29 -12.58
C LEU A 36 -3.20 1.37 -11.92
N THR A 37 -2.47 1.03 -10.85
CA THR A 37 -1.52 1.95 -10.21
C THR A 37 -0.39 2.36 -11.16
N GLN A 38 0.12 1.43 -11.96
CA GLN A 38 1.18 1.72 -12.94
C GLN A 38 0.65 2.58 -14.10
N GLU A 39 -0.57 2.32 -14.57
CA GLU A 39 -1.23 3.12 -15.60
C GLU A 39 -1.50 4.54 -15.13
N ASP A 40 -2.02 4.71 -13.91
CA ASP A 40 -2.27 6.02 -13.31
C ASP A 40 -0.97 6.82 -13.13
N HIS A 41 0.09 6.17 -12.63
CA HIS A 41 1.40 6.80 -12.50
C HIS A 41 1.94 7.27 -13.86
N LYS A 42 1.83 6.44 -14.91
CA LYS A 42 2.24 6.82 -16.27
C LYS A 42 1.43 8.01 -16.78
N LEU A 43 0.11 7.99 -16.61
CA LEU A 43 -0.76 9.08 -17.01
C LEU A 43 -0.38 10.40 -16.30
N MET A 44 -0.04 10.34 -15.01
CA MET A 44 0.41 11.49 -14.24
C MET A 44 1.73 12.05 -14.80
N MET A 45 2.71 11.19 -15.09
CA MET A 45 3.99 11.58 -15.72
C MET A 45 3.75 12.30 -17.04
N ASP A 46 2.92 11.72 -17.92
CA ASP A 46 2.60 12.28 -19.23
C ASP A 46 1.89 13.64 -19.10
N LYS A 47 0.92 13.77 -18.19
CA LYS A 47 0.18 15.02 -17.98
C LYS A 47 1.02 16.15 -17.39
N LEU A 48 2.02 15.82 -16.58
CA LEU A 48 2.93 16.79 -15.97
C LEU A 48 4.16 17.05 -16.84
N GLY A 49 4.33 16.33 -17.95
CA GLY A 49 5.52 16.43 -18.81
C GLY A 49 6.80 15.95 -18.13
N ILE A 50 6.71 14.96 -17.23
CA ILE A 50 7.86 14.41 -16.51
C ILE A 50 8.41 13.21 -17.29
N GLU A 51 9.68 13.29 -17.71
CA GLU A 51 10.34 12.20 -18.45
C GLU A 51 10.82 11.06 -17.54
N SER A 52 11.34 11.40 -16.36
CA SER A 52 11.82 10.42 -15.38
C SER A 52 11.77 10.97 -13.95
N ILE A 53 11.60 10.07 -12.98
CA ILE A 53 11.66 10.39 -11.55
C ILE A 53 12.92 9.76 -10.95
N ARG A 54 13.57 10.50 -10.06
CA ARG A 54 14.70 9.99 -9.27
C ARG A 54 14.20 8.92 -8.29
N ARG A 55 14.81 7.73 -8.31
CA ARG A 55 14.45 6.66 -7.38
C ARG A 55 14.59 7.14 -5.94
N GLY A 56 13.62 6.78 -5.09
CA GLY A 56 13.69 7.03 -3.65
C GLY A 56 14.81 6.21 -2.99
N PRO A 57 15.32 6.65 -1.83
CA PRO A 57 16.39 5.93 -1.14
C PRO A 57 15.92 4.54 -0.68
N SER A 58 16.82 3.57 -0.74
CA SER A 58 16.61 2.21 -0.27
C SER A 58 16.79 2.10 1.24
N GLY A 59 15.92 1.32 1.90
CA GLY A 59 16.09 0.96 3.31
C GLY A 59 17.18 -0.09 3.55
N ASN A 60 17.75 -0.69 2.49
CA ASN A 60 18.88 -1.59 2.59
C ASN A 60 20.19 -0.78 2.67
N PRO A 61 20.95 -0.84 3.78
CA PRO A 61 22.18 -0.07 3.94
C PRO A 61 23.30 -0.44 2.94
N GLN A 62 23.22 -1.63 2.34
CA GLN A 62 24.19 -2.11 1.35
C GLN A 62 23.79 -1.80 -0.09
N ALA A 63 22.62 -1.19 -0.31
CA ALA A 63 22.20 -0.79 -1.63
C ALA A 63 22.98 0.47 -2.08
N PRO A 64 23.25 0.62 -3.39
CA PRO A 64 23.94 1.80 -3.91
C PRO A 64 23.17 3.11 -3.66
N ASP A 65 21.86 3.03 -3.48
CA ASP A 65 20.95 4.13 -3.16
C ASP A 65 20.47 4.09 -1.69
N ALA A 66 21.26 3.52 -0.79
CA ALA A 66 20.95 3.46 0.64
C ALA A 66 20.58 4.84 1.22
N ALA A 67 19.57 4.88 2.08
CA ALA A 67 19.20 6.07 2.82
C ALA A 67 20.40 6.60 3.63
N ASN A 68 20.65 7.91 3.55
CA ASN A 68 21.70 8.54 4.33
C ASN A 68 21.35 8.54 5.82
N THR A 69 22.28 8.08 6.66
CA THR A 69 22.18 8.13 8.13
C THR A 69 23.27 8.99 8.77
N ASP A 70 24.15 9.59 7.96
CA ASP A 70 25.28 10.40 8.41
C ASP A 70 24.96 11.88 8.22
N GLU A 71 24.80 12.61 9.32
CA GLU A 71 24.49 14.04 9.31
C GLU A 71 25.54 14.85 8.54
N ALA A 72 26.82 14.44 8.59
CA ALA A 72 27.89 15.13 7.87
C ALA A 72 27.77 15.02 6.33
N LYS A 73 26.94 14.10 5.82
CA LYS A 73 26.65 13.95 4.38
C LYS A 73 25.42 14.72 3.92
N VAL A 74 24.72 15.41 4.83
CA VAL A 74 23.57 16.25 4.46
C VAL A 74 24.09 17.48 3.70
N GLN A 75 23.69 17.58 2.44
CA GLN A 75 24.03 18.74 1.63
C GLN A 75 23.21 19.96 2.07
N PRO A 76 23.77 21.19 2.00
CA PRO A 76 23.00 22.40 2.26
C PRO A 76 21.73 22.46 1.40
N TYR A 77 20.61 22.88 2.01
CA TYR A 77 19.33 23.04 1.34
C TYR A 77 18.69 24.38 1.73
N PHE A 78 17.79 24.86 0.87
CA PHE A 78 17.07 26.11 1.08
C PHE A 78 15.67 25.80 1.59
N LEU A 79 15.27 26.51 2.64
CA LEU A 79 13.90 26.53 3.13
C LEU A 79 13.26 27.88 2.81
N PRO A 80 11.98 27.91 2.40
CA PRO A 80 11.22 29.16 2.32
C PRO A 80 11.16 29.83 3.70
N ASP A 81 11.15 31.17 3.72
CA ASP A 81 10.97 31.92 4.97
C ASP A 81 9.51 31.78 5.44
N PRO A 82 9.26 31.20 6.63
CA PRO A 82 7.91 31.01 7.13
C PRO A 82 7.18 32.33 7.47
N LEU A 83 7.88 33.45 7.53
CA LEU A 83 7.32 34.77 7.86
C LEU A 83 7.12 35.67 6.63
N VAL A 84 7.40 35.16 5.43
CA VAL A 84 7.21 35.90 4.18
C VAL A 84 6.03 35.31 3.42
N PHE A 85 5.04 36.15 3.11
CA PHE A 85 3.91 35.75 2.28
C PHE A 85 4.31 35.67 0.80
N ASN A 86 3.50 34.99 -0.01
CA ASN A 86 3.75 34.87 -1.46
C ASN A 86 3.83 36.22 -2.18
N ASN A 87 3.28 37.30 -1.60
CA ASN A 87 3.32 38.66 -2.12
C ASN A 87 4.43 39.54 -1.52
N GLY A 88 5.31 38.99 -0.67
CA GLY A 88 6.32 39.73 0.09
C GLY A 88 5.75 40.44 1.30
#